data_AF-A0AA92W6B5-F1
#
_entry.id   AF-A0AA92W6B5-F1
#
_cell.length_a   1.000
_cell.length_b   1.000
_cell.length_c   1.000
_cell.angle_alpha   90.00
_cell.angle_beta   90.00
_cell.angle_gamma   90.00
#
_symmetry.space_group_name_H-M   'P 1'
#
loop_
_entity.id
_entity.type
_entity.pdbx_description
1 polymer ?
#
loop_
_entity_poly.entity_id
_entity_poly.type
_entity_poly.pdbx_seq_one_letter_code
_entity_poly.pdbx_strand_id
1 'polypeptide(L)'
;MCQQKTRNLMQKRIKRLFTIVITFILLYIFIIVISVIDIEEANNPKGAVRKGDLKEYYWLKKISVSKNSMRICIYNDYNGDLALDADFPTVNFNDTTLNDIRIFEPCYLVLYNGHTVEPSKIYGGYLK
;
A
#
# COMPACT_ATOMS: atom_id res chain seq x y z
N MET A 1 -26.29 38.45 43.15
CA MET A 1 -26.75 37.09 42.73
C MET A 1 -26.97 36.95 41.22
N CYS A 2 -27.46 37.97 40.50
CA CYS A 2 -27.78 37.86 39.06
C CYS A 2 -26.54 37.66 38.13
N GLN A 3 -25.40 38.32 38.42
CA GLN A 3 -24.17 38.19 37.61
C GLN A 3 -23.49 36.80 37.66
N GLN A 4 -23.67 36.04 38.75
CA GLN A 4 -23.03 34.73 38.91
C GLN A 4 -23.77 33.62 38.14
N LYS A 5 -25.08 33.78 37.94
CA LYS A 5 -25.94 32.88 37.14
C LYS A 5 -25.64 33.01 35.64
N THR A 6 -25.42 34.23 35.14
CA THR A 6 -25.03 34.50 33.74
C THR A 6 -23.63 33.98 33.41
N ARG A 7 -22.66 34.09 34.34
CA ARG A 7 -21.29 33.57 34.16
C ARG A 7 -21.26 32.04 34.05
N ASN A 8 -22.04 31.33 34.87
CA ASN A 8 -22.20 29.88 34.79
C ASN A 8 -22.92 29.41 33.51
N LEU A 9 -23.90 30.17 33.02
CA LEU A 9 -24.58 29.90 31.74
C LEU A 9 -23.66 30.13 30.54
N MET A 10 -22.86 31.20 30.54
CA MET A 10 -21.86 31.45 29.50
C MET A 10 -20.77 30.37 29.49
N GLN A 11 -20.25 29.98 30.65
CA GLN A 11 -19.25 28.90 30.74
C GLN A 11 -19.78 27.54 30.24
N LYS A 12 -21.05 27.20 30.52
CA LYS A 12 -21.69 25.99 29.98
C LYS A 12 -21.85 26.05 28.45
N ARG A 13 -22.20 27.22 27.90
CA ARG A 13 -22.30 27.44 26.44
C ARG A 13 -20.93 27.35 25.76
N ILE A 14 -19.89 27.92 26.36
CA ILE A 14 -18.51 27.84 25.87
C ILE A 14 -18.01 26.39 25.88
N LYS A 15 -18.19 25.66 26.98
CA LYS A 15 -17.82 24.23 27.05
C LYS A 15 -18.53 23.39 25.99
N ARG A 16 -19.83 23.63 25.79
CA ARG A 16 -20.62 22.93 24.76
C ARG A 16 -20.13 23.26 23.35
N LEU A 17 -19.76 24.51 23.08
CA LEU A 17 -19.17 24.93 21.82
C LEU A 17 -17.81 24.24 21.57
N PHE A 18 -16.94 24.20 22.57
CA PHE A 18 -15.66 23.48 22.49
C PHE A 18 -15.84 22.00 22.20
N THR A 19 -16.78 21.33 22.87
CA THR A 19 -17.09 19.92 22.60
C THR A 19 -17.52 19.72 21.16
N ILE A 20 -18.42 20.57 20.65
CA ILE A 20 -18.90 20.50 19.26
C ILE A 20 -17.75 20.66 18.27
N VAL A 21 -16.89 21.67 18.47
CA VAL A 21 -15.73 21.93 17.58
C VAL A 21 -14.77 20.73 17.58
N ILE A 22 -14.44 20.18 18.76
CA ILE A 22 -13.57 19.00 18.86
C ILE A 22 -14.20 17.80 18.15
N THR A 23 -15.49 17.57 18.32
CA THR A 23 -16.21 16.48 17.64
C THR A 23 -16.17 16.64 16.11
N PHE A 24 -16.34 17.86 15.58
CA PHE A 24 -16.23 18.10 14.14
C PHE A 24 -14.81 17.87 13.61
N ILE A 25 -13.78 18.28 14.36
CA ILE A 25 -12.38 18.04 14.00
C ILE A 25 -12.10 16.53 13.96
N LEU A 26 -12.55 15.77 14.97
CA LEU A 26 -12.38 14.32 14.99
C LEU A 26 -13.12 13.63 13.85
N LEU A 27 -14.35 14.06 13.55
CA LEU A 27 -15.13 13.54 12.42
C LEU A 27 -14.44 13.82 11.08
N TYR A 28 -13.89 15.03 10.90
CA TYR A 28 -13.16 15.40 9.69
C TYR A 28 -11.90 14.54 9.49
N ILE A 29 -11.11 14.35 10.56
CA ILE A 29 -9.94 13.46 10.52
C ILE A 29 -10.37 12.03 10.17
N PHE A 30 -11.45 11.54 10.79
CA PHE A 30 -11.97 10.20 10.51
C PHE A 30 -12.37 10.00 9.05
N ILE A 31 -13.03 11.00 8.44
CA ILE A 31 -13.38 10.98 7.01
C ILE A 31 -12.13 10.96 6.13
N ILE A 32 -11.10 11.75 6.46
CA ILE A 32 -9.83 11.71 5.73
C ILE A 32 -9.20 10.32 5.79
N VAL A 33 -9.15 9.71 6.98
CA VAL A 33 -8.55 8.38 7.16
C VAL A 33 -9.28 7.33 6.33
N ILE A 34 -10.62 7.29 6.36
CA ILE A 34 -11.40 6.35 5.53
C ILE A 34 -11.15 6.62 4.04
N SER A 35 -11.14 7.89 3.63
CA SER A 35 -10.93 8.26 2.23
C SER A 35 -9.56 7.80 1.71
N VAL A 36 -8.51 7.89 2.54
CA VAL A 36 -7.17 7.40 2.18
C VAL A 36 -7.16 5.88 2.04
N ILE A 37 -7.81 5.16 2.96
CA ILE A 37 -7.92 3.69 2.91
C ILE A 37 -8.67 3.25 1.64
N ASP A 38 -9.78 3.91 1.30
CA ASP A 38 -10.57 3.60 0.11
C ASP A 38 -9.77 3.83 -1.19
N ILE A 39 -8.94 4.88 -1.24
CA ILE A 39 -8.06 5.17 -2.38
C ILE A 39 -6.97 4.09 -2.52
N GLU A 40 -6.33 3.70 -1.41
CA GLU A 40 -5.35 2.62 -1.43
C GLU A 40 -5.99 1.31 -1.88
N GLU A 41 -7.13 0.93 -1.30
CA GLU A 41 -7.81 -0.32 -1.65
C GLU A 41 -8.31 -0.34 -3.11
N ALA A 42 -8.80 0.80 -3.63
CA ALA A 42 -9.21 0.94 -5.03
C ALA A 42 -8.04 0.76 -6.03
N ASN A 43 -6.84 1.19 -5.64
CA ASN A 43 -5.65 1.13 -6.51
C ASN A 43 -4.89 -0.21 -6.40
N ASN A 44 -5.24 -1.08 -5.45
CA ASN A 44 -4.56 -2.34 -5.22
C ASN A 44 -4.95 -3.41 -6.26
N PRO A 45 -3.97 -4.02 -6.97
CA PRO A 45 -4.27 -5.11 -7.89
C PRO A 45 -4.84 -6.32 -7.15
N LYS A 46 -6.02 -6.81 -7.57
CA LYS A 46 -6.68 -7.97 -6.94
C LYS A 46 -5.76 -9.20 -6.92
N GLY A 47 -5.56 -9.75 -5.72
CA GLY A 47 -4.76 -10.95 -5.46
C GLY A 47 -3.24 -10.71 -5.51
N ALA A 48 -2.78 -9.46 -5.52
CA ALA A 48 -1.37 -9.14 -5.39
C ALA A 48 -0.94 -9.06 -3.92
N VAL A 49 0.35 -9.33 -3.69
CA VAL A 49 0.99 -9.22 -2.38
C VAL A 49 1.91 -8.01 -2.40
N ARG A 50 1.83 -7.16 -1.39
CA ARG A 50 2.73 -6.02 -1.23
C ARG A 50 4.10 -6.51 -0.77
N LYS A 51 5.17 -6.11 -1.45
CA LYS A 51 6.57 -6.40 -1.11
C LYS A 51 7.41 -5.12 -1.23
N GLY A 52 8.51 -5.06 -0.50
CA GLY A 52 9.39 -3.89 -0.46
C GLY A 52 9.73 -3.44 0.96
N ASP A 53 10.56 -2.40 1.05
CA ASP A 53 10.95 -1.76 2.30
C ASP A 53 10.11 -0.49 2.55
N LEU A 54 10.43 0.28 3.60
CA LEU A 54 9.69 1.50 3.97
C LEU A 54 9.69 2.59 2.88
N LYS A 55 10.58 2.52 1.89
CA LYS A 55 10.79 3.58 0.90
C LYS A 55 10.23 3.23 -0.47
N GLU A 56 10.21 1.95 -0.83
CA GLU A 56 9.73 1.50 -2.14
C GLU A 56 8.85 0.27 -1.96
N TYR A 57 7.54 0.45 -2.11
CA TYR A 57 6.59 -0.66 -2.10
C TYR A 57 6.10 -0.96 -3.51
N TYR A 58 6.03 -2.25 -3.83
CA TYR A 58 5.48 -2.75 -5.08
C TYR A 58 4.43 -3.80 -4.79
N TRP A 59 3.47 -3.94 -5.70
CA TRP A 59 2.52 -5.06 -5.68
C TRP A 59 2.99 -6.15 -6.62
N LEU A 60 3.12 -7.36 -6.11
CA LEU A 60 3.49 -8.53 -6.89
C LEU A 60 2.26 -9.43 -7.09
N LYS A 61 1.92 -9.70 -8.34
CA LYS A 61 0.87 -10.64 -8.70
C LYS A 61 1.47 -11.81 -9.48
N LYS A 62 1.31 -13.00 -8.93
CA LYS A 62 1.65 -14.23 -9.63
C LYS A 62 0.60 -14.52 -10.70
N ILE A 63 1.03 -14.65 -11.95
CA ILE A 63 0.15 -14.93 -13.09
C ILE A 63 0.12 -16.43 -13.35
N SER A 64 1.29 -17.07 -13.41
CA SER A 64 1.40 -18.51 -13.63
C SER A 64 2.73 -19.04 -13.10
N VAL A 65 2.77 -20.35 -12.84
CA VAL A 65 3.98 -21.10 -12.50
C VAL A 65 4.08 -22.28 -13.45
N SER A 66 5.21 -22.41 -14.10
CA SER A 66 5.59 -23.58 -14.89
C SER A 66 6.78 -24.29 -14.22
N LYS A 67 7.23 -25.40 -14.80
CA LYS A 67 8.41 -26.12 -14.29
C LYS A 67 9.67 -25.23 -14.24
N ASN A 68 9.81 -24.32 -15.21
CA ASN A 68 11.06 -23.58 -15.44
C ASN A 68 10.93 -22.07 -15.19
N SER A 69 9.71 -21.54 -15.16
CA SER A 69 9.47 -20.11 -15.02
C SER A 69 8.24 -19.80 -14.18
N MET A 70 8.31 -18.69 -13.45
CA MET A 70 7.16 -18.05 -12.83
C MET A 70 6.91 -16.71 -13.51
N ARG A 71 5.70 -16.50 -14.02
CA ARG A 71 5.30 -15.20 -14.56
C ARG A 71 4.76 -14.32 -13.44
N ILE A 72 5.39 -13.17 -13.24
CA ILE A 72 5.05 -12.21 -12.20
C ILE A 72 4.77 -10.86 -12.85
N CYS A 73 3.63 -10.28 -12.52
CA CYS A 73 3.35 -8.86 -12.75
C CYS A 73 3.74 -8.06 -11.51
N ILE A 74 4.44 -6.96 -11.72
CA ILE A 74 4.90 -6.00 -10.73
C ILE A 74 4.21 -4.67 -11.04
N TYR A 75 3.54 -4.09 -10.05
CA TYR A 75 2.84 -2.81 -10.17
C TYR A 75 3.42 -1.79 -9.21
N ASN A 76 3.43 -0.53 -9.62
CA ASN A 76 3.76 0.59 -8.75
C ASN A 76 2.60 0.87 -7.78
N ASP A 77 2.93 1.06 -6.51
CA ASP A 77 1.97 1.18 -5.40
C ASP A 77 1.06 2.41 -5.47
N TYR A 78 1.53 3.55 -5.96
CA TYR A 78 0.75 4.78 -5.90
C TYR A 78 -0.32 4.94 -7.00
N ASN A 79 -0.10 4.35 -8.18
CA ASN A 79 -1.00 4.54 -9.34
C ASN A 79 -1.59 3.23 -9.90
N GLY A 80 -1.15 2.06 -9.40
CA GLY A 80 -1.57 0.75 -9.94
C GLY A 80 -1.04 0.46 -11.35
N ASP A 81 -0.13 1.30 -11.86
CA ASP A 81 0.47 1.14 -13.18
C ASP A 81 1.39 -0.08 -13.22
N LEU A 82 1.30 -0.86 -14.31
CA LEU A 82 2.15 -2.02 -14.54
C LEU A 82 3.60 -1.59 -14.77
N ALA A 83 4.48 -1.91 -13.84
CA ALA A 83 5.92 -1.62 -13.89
C ALA A 83 6.72 -2.71 -14.60
N LEU A 84 6.32 -3.99 -14.46
CA LEU A 84 6.95 -5.10 -15.16
C LEU A 84 5.99 -6.29 -15.27
N ASP A 85 5.96 -6.95 -16.42
CA ASP A 85 5.35 -8.26 -16.61
C ASP A 85 6.39 -9.18 -17.25
N ALA A 86 6.87 -10.16 -16.48
CA ALA A 86 8.03 -10.95 -16.87
C ALA A 86 8.00 -12.38 -16.30
N ASP A 87 8.72 -13.27 -16.96
CA ASP A 87 9.05 -14.60 -16.47
C ASP A 87 10.37 -14.56 -15.69
N PHE A 88 10.39 -15.16 -14.51
CA PHE A 88 11.59 -15.39 -13.70
C PHE A 88 11.89 -16.88 -13.58
N PRO A 89 13.16 -17.32 -13.62
CA PRO A 89 13.50 -18.75 -13.51
C PRO A 89 13.10 -19.33 -12.15
N THR A 90 12.30 -20.40 -12.12
CA THR A 90 11.83 -21.04 -10.87
C THR A 90 12.95 -21.64 -10.04
N VAL A 91 14.04 -22.07 -10.68
CA VAL A 91 15.22 -22.66 -10.01
C VAL A 91 15.86 -21.72 -8.98
N ASN A 92 15.61 -20.41 -9.09
CA ASN A 92 16.14 -19.42 -8.17
C ASN A 92 15.27 -19.22 -6.91
N PHE A 93 14.09 -19.83 -6.86
CA PHE A 93 13.14 -19.69 -5.75
C PHE A 93 13.04 -21.02 -4.99
N ASN A 94 13.09 -20.93 -3.66
CA ASN A 94 12.78 -22.04 -2.75
C ASN A 94 11.26 -22.30 -2.70
N ASP A 95 10.45 -21.25 -2.82
CA ASP A 95 9.00 -21.28 -2.83
C ASP A 95 8.42 -20.34 -3.91
N THR A 96 7.38 -20.82 -4.59
CA THR A 96 6.66 -20.11 -5.65
C THR A 96 5.50 -19.25 -5.16
N THR A 97 5.38 -19.01 -3.84
CA THR A 97 4.32 -18.19 -3.22
C THR A 97 4.60 -16.69 -3.19
N LEU A 98 5.64 -16.20 -3.89
CA LEU A 98 6.17 -14.82 -3.80
C LEU A 98 6.80 -14.49 -2.44
N ASN A 99 6.80 -15.41 -1.48
CA ASN A 99 7.40 -15.20 -0.16
C ASN A 99 8.92 -15.09 -0.19
N ASP A 100 9.56 -15.62 -1.22
CA ASP A 100 11.02 -15.52 -1.39
C ASP A 100 11.49 -14.14 -1.84
N ILE A 101 10.59 -13.30 -2.35
CA ILE A 101 10.92 -11.99 -2.90
C ILE A 101 10.90 -10.94 -1.79
N ARG A 102 12.00 -10.22 -1.66
CA ARG A 102 12.18 -9.13 -0.71
C ARG A 102 11.92 -7.76 -1.35
N ILE A 103 12.59 -7.47 -2.47
CA ILE A 103 12.56 -6.15 -3.14
C ILE A 103 12.52 -6.36 -4.66
N PHE A 104 11.89 -5.43 -5.38
CA PHE A 104 12.05 -5.28 -6.82
C PHE A 104 12.95 -4.07 -7.10
N GLU A 105 14.00 -4.29 -7.86
CA GLU A 105 14.91 -3.28 -8.37
C GLU A 105 14.71 -3.20 -9.89
N PRO A 106 15.08 -2.10 -10.56
CA PRO A 106 14.76 -1.87 -11.96
C PRO A 106 15.33 -2.96 -12.88
N CYS A 107 14.52 -4.01 -13.09
CA CYS A 107 14.78 -5.25 -13.84
C CYS A 107 15.37 -6.46 -13.09
N TYR A 108 15.38 -6.51 -11.75
CA TYR A 108 15.64 -7.76 -11.03
C TYR A 108 14.90 -7.84 -9.68
N LEU A 109 14.71 -9.06 -9.19
CA LEU A 109 14.17 -9.32 -7.86
C LEU A 109 15.30 -9.61 -6.89
N VAL A 110 15.27 -9.00 -5.72
CA VAL A 110 16.14 -9.36 -4.60
C VAL A 110 15.38 -10.33 -3.71
N LEU A 111 15.94 -11.51 -3.49
CA LEU A 111 15.37 -12.52 -2.61
C LEU A 111 15.74 -12.27 -1.14
N TYR A 112 15.05 -12.92 -0.20
CA TYR A 112 15.36 -12.78 1.24
C TYR A 112 16.76 -13.28 1.62
N ASN A 113 17.34 -14.20 0.85
CA ASN A 113 18.72 -14.65 1.03
C ASN A 113 19.77 -13.68 0.43
N GLY A 114 19.33 -12.55 -0.15
CA GLY A 114 20.19 -11.54 -0.77
C GLY A 114 20.56 -11.83 -2.22
N HIS A 115 20.13 -12.95 -2.80
CA HIS A 115 20.40 -13.27 -4.20
C HIS A 115 19.52 -12.43 -5.14
N THR A 116 20.10 -11.98 -6.25
CA THR A 116 19.38 -11.23 -7.29
C THR A 116 18.93 -12.16 -8.41
N VAL A 117 17.70 -11.96 -8.90
CA VAL A 117 17.10 -12.79 -9.94
C VAL A 117 16.62 -11.90 -11.07
N GLU A 118 17.21 -12.09 -12.24
CA GLU A 118 16.82 -11.39 -13.46
C GLU A 118 15.68 -12.15 -14.18
N PRO A 119 14.81 -11.43 -14.90
CA PRO A 119 13.79 -12.04 -15.72
C PRO A 119 14.41 -12.75 -16.93
N SER A 120 13.94 -13.95 -17.24
CA SER A 120 14.33 -14.69 -18.44
C SER A 120 13.58 -14.21 -19.70
N LYS A 121 12.43 -13.57 -19.52
CA LYS A 121 11.63 -13.02 -20.62
C LYS A 121 10.73 -11.90 -20.11
N ILE A 122 10.57 -10.84 -20.91
CA ILE A 122 9.72 -9.70 -20.56
C ILE A 122 8.60 -9.54 -21.58
N TYR A 123 7.38 -9.37 -21.09
CA TYR A 123 6.15 -9.24 -21.88
C TYR A 123 5.63 -7.79 -21.93
N GLY A 124 5.93 -6.99 -20.92
CA GLY A 124 5.49 -5.60 -20.83
C GLY A 124 5.98 -4.90 -19.57
N GLY A 125 5.57 -3.65 -19.39
CA GLY A 125 5.87 -2.87 -18.19
C GLY A 125 7.22 -2.15 -18.19
N TYR A 126 8.26 -2.73 -18.82
CA TYR A 126 9.65 -2.25 -19.00
C TYR A 126 9.92 -0.75 -18.72
N LEU A 127 9.83 -0.37 -17.45
CA LEU A 127 10.13 0.92 -16.81
C LEU A 127 10.10 2.16 -17.74
N LYS A 128 8.98 2.89 -17.72
CA LYS A 128 8.89 4.28 -18.20
C LYS A 128 9.58 5.24 -17.25
#